data_AF-A0A3D3GBT6-F1
#
_entry.id   AF-A0A3D3GBT6-F1
#
_cell.length_a   1.000
_cell.length_b   1.000
_cell.length_c   1.000
_cell.angle_alpha   90.00
_cell.angle_beta   90.00
_cell.angle_gamma   90.00
#
_symmetry.space_group_name_H-M   'P 1'
#
loop_
_entity.id
_entity.type
_entity.pdbx_description
1 polymer ?
#
loop_
_entity_poly.entity_id
_entity_poly.type
_entity_poly.pdbx_seq_one_letter_code
_entity_poly.pdbx_strand_id
1 'polypeptide(L)'
;MKLVLIAAGLMVSTLGIAADSPDSVTLKSKYGNITFNHKVHGQSMSCSACHGETIGPLAPLGKDRGHAICLDCHKKGGEGPTRCGDCHKK
;
A
#
# COMPACT_ATOMS: atom_id res chain seq x y z
N MET A 1 28.49 47.66 26.67
CA MET A 1 28.95 46.30 26.28
C MET A 1 28.29 45.35 27.28
N LYS A 2 27.43 44.39 26.96
CA LYS A 2 27.25 43.59 25.75
C LYS A 2 25.75 43.24 25.69
N LEU A 3 25.13 43.46 24.52
CA LEU A 3 23.77 43.02 24.22
C LEU A 3 23.68 41.50 24.39
N VAL A 4 22.81 41.02 25.29
CA VAL A 4 22.45 39.61 25.35
C VAL A 4 21.21 39.43 24.48
N LEU A 5 21.47 39.08 23.23
CA LEU A 5 20.46 38.64 22.27
C LEU A 5 19.94 37.27 22.72
N ILE A 6 18.74 37.21 23.29
CA ILE A 6 18.05 35.93 23.53
C ILE A 6 17.31 35.57 22.23
N ALA A 7 18.01 34.85 21.36
CA ALA A 7 17.38 34.08 20.28
C ALA A 7 17.02 32.71 20.85
N ALA A 8 15.77 32.53 21.30
CA ALA A 8 15.24 31.23 21.70
C ALA A 8 14.31 30.72 20.58
N GLY A 9 14.75 29.63 19.95
CA GLY A 9 14.30 29.16 18.65
C GLY A 9 12.83 28.78 18.58
N LEU A 10 12.24 29.10 17.43
CA LEU A 10 10.99 28.56 16.93
C LEU A 10 11.18 27.05 16.73
N MET A 11 10.73 26.22 17.69
CA MET A 11 10.62 24.78 17.46
C MET A 11 9.57 24.54 16.39
N VAL A 12 10.02 24.30 15.16
CA VAL A 12 9.19 23.70 14.11
C VAL A 12 9.00 22.24 14.48
N SER A 13 7.94 21.98 15.24
CA SER A 13 7.43 20.63 15.45
C SER A 13 6.97 20.11 14.09
N THR A 14 7.74 19.20 13.49
CA THR A 14 7.30 18.46 12.30
C THR A 14 6.11 17.60 12.71
N LEU A 15 4.90 18.08 12.42
CA LEU A 15 3.69 17.26 12.42
C LEU A 15 3.96 16.08 11.47
N GLY A 16 4.02 14.88 12.03
CA GLY A 16 4.10 13.66 11.24
C GLY A 16 2.90 13.62 10.31
N ILE A 17 3.17 13.77 9.02
CA ILE A 17 2.15 13.68 7.98
C ILE A 17 1.71 12.22 7.98
N ALA A 18 0.48 11.95 8.40
CA ALA A 18 -0.14 10.66 8.12
C ALA A 18 -0.22 10.58 6.60
N ALA A 19 0.65 9.76 5.99
CA ALA A 19 0.59 9.52 4.56
C ALA A 19 -0.70 8.73 4.29
N ASP A 20 -1.68 9.39 3.67
CA ASP A 20 -2.89 8.71 3.22
C ASP A 20 -2.51 7.54 2.30
N SER A 21 -3.15 6.38 2.50
CA SER A 21 -2.91 5.24 1.62
C SER A 21 -3.44 5.55 0.22
N PRO A 22 -2.72 5.21 -0.86
CA PRO A 22 -3.19 5.49 -2.22
C PRO A 22 -4.47 4.70 -2.53
N ASP A 23 -5.40 5.32 -3.26
CA ASP A 23 -6.64 4.65 -3.68
C ASP A 23 -6.35 3.47 -4.64
N SER A 24 -5.31 3.59 -5.46
CA SER A 24 -4.83 2.51 -6.34
C SER A 24 -3.31 2.45 -6.40
N VAL A 25 -2.78 1.24 -6.61
CA VAL A 25 -1.35 0.96 -6.70
C VAL A 25 -1.09 0.18 -7.98
N THR A 26 -0.06 0.57 -8.72
CA THR A 26 0.42 -0.22 -9.86
C THR A 26 1.51 -1.18 -9.41
N LEU A 27 1.26 -2.48 -9.52
CA LEU A 27 2.26 -3.51 -9.29
C LEU A 27 2.96 -3.83 -10.62
N LYS A 28 4.26 -3.56 -10.68
CA LYS A 28 5.07 -3.83 -11.88
C LYS A 28 5.32 -5.33 -12.03
N SER A 29 5.12 -5.83 -13.24
CA SER A 29 5.41 -7.23 -13.60
C SER A 29 5.78 -7.34 -15.08
N LYS A 30 6.72 -8.22 -15.39
CA LYS A 30 7.11 -8.55 -16.77
C LYS A 30 5.98 -9.20 -17.60
N TYR A 31 4.94 -9.69 -16.93
CA TYR A 31 3.79 -10.32 -17.59
C TYR A 31 2.65 -9.36 -17.91
N GLY A 32 2.79 -8.08 -17.55
CA GLY A 32 1.74 -7.06 -17.61
C GLY A 32 1.56 -6.44 -16.22
N ASN A 33 1.45 -5.12 -16.18
CA ASN A 33 1.25 -4.39 -14.93
C ASN A 33 -0.13 -4.74 -14.37
N ILE A 34 -0.22 -4.79 -13.04
CA ILE A 34 -1.48 -5.01 -12.35
C ILE A 34 -1.88 -3.70 -11.69
N THR A 35 -3.07 -3.20 -12.01
CA THR A 35 -3.70 -2.10 -11.27
C THR A 35 -4.46 -2.69 -10.09
N PHE A 36 -3.95 -2.47 -8.89
CA PHE A 36 -4.59 -2.88 -7.65
C PHE A 36 -5.40 -1.71 -7.07
N ASN A 37 -6.71 -1.89 -6.91
CA ASN A 37 -7.56 -0.90 -6.26
C ASN A 37 -7.55 -1.12 -4.74
N HIS A 38 -6.63 -0.44 -4.05
CA HIS A 38 -6.43 -0.58 -2.61
C HIS A 38 -7.65 -0.09 -1.82
N LYS A 39 -8.31 0.97 -2.28
CA LYS A 39 -9.52 1.51 -1.64
C LYS A 39 -10.65 0.49 -1.57
N VAL A 40 -10.98 -0.14 -2.69
CA VAL A 40 -12.08 -1.13 -2.76
C VAL A 40 -11.78 -2.33 -1.86
N HIS A 41 -10.54 -2.79 -1.82
CA HIS A 41 -10.16 -3.88 -0.91
C HIS A 41 -10.25 -3.44 0.54
N GLY A 42 -9.66 -2.29 0.91
CA GLY A 42 -9.68 -1.77 2.28
C GLY A 42 -11.08 -1.42 2.82
N GLN A 43 -12.04 -1.17 1.93
CA GLN A 43 -13.45 -0.98 2.31
C GLN A 43 -14.20 -2.29 2.53
N SER A 44 -13.80 -3.36 1.84
CA SER A 44 -14.49 -4.65 1.85
C SER A 44 -13.86 -5.68 2.78
N MET A 45 -12.63 -5.46 3.25
CA MET A 45 -11.90 -6.42 4.09
C MET A 45 -10.98 -5.74 5.11
N SER A 46 -10.56 -6.49 6.13
CA SER A 46 -9.63 -5.98 7.14
C SER A 46 -8.25 -5.70 6.54
N CYS A 47 -7.60 -4.61 6.97
CA CYS A 47 -6.25 -4.22 6.55
C CYS A 47 -5.22 -5.35 6.78
N SER A 48 -5.41 -6.13 7.84
CA SER A 48 -4.52 -7.23 8.21
C SER A 48 -4.54 -8.39 7.21
N ALA A 49 -5.56 -8.49 6.35
CA ALA A 49 -5.65 -9.52 5.32
C ALA A 49 -4.47 -9.47 4.34
N CYS A 50 -3.87 -8.29 4.14
CA CYS A 50 -2.70 -8.09 3.28
C CYS A 50 -1.47 -7.62 4.06
N HIS A 51 -1.66 -6.78 5.08
CA HIS A 51 -0.56 -6.14 5.82
C HIS A 51 -0.11 -6.91 7.07
N GLY A 52 -0.90 -7.87 7.56
CA GLY A 52 -0.65 -8.51 8.85
C GLY A 52 -0.82 -7.52 10.01
N GLU A 53 0.04 -7.61 11.02
CA GLU A 53 -0.05 -6.79 12.23
C GLU A 53 0.39 -5.34 12.03
N THR A 54 1.35 -5.11 11.13
CA THR A 54 1.90 -3.77 10.87
C THR A 54 1.40 -3.25 9.53
N ILE A 55 0.66 -2.14 9.56
CA ILE A 55 0.17 -1.47 8.35
C ILE A 55 1.23 -0.50 7.84
N GLY A 56 1.63 -0.66 6.59
CA GLY A 56 2.65 0.14 5.93
C GLY A 56 2.95 -0.36 4.52
N PRO A 57 3.91 0.25 3.82
CA PRO A 57 4.32 -0.18 2.50
C PRO A 57 4.70 -1.66 2.48
N LEU A 58 4.09 -2.42 1.59
CA LEU A 58 4.47 -3.81 1.38
C LEU A 58 5.75 -3.86 0.54
N ALA A 59 6.67 -4.74 0.93
CA ALA A 59 7.77 -5.12 0.05
C ALA A 59 7.23 -5.65 -1.29
N PRO A 60 7.99 -5.56 -2.39
CA PRO A 60 7.59 -6.14 -3.67
C PRO A 60 7.14 -7.59 -3.49
N LEU A 61 5.88 -7.88 -3.82
CA LEU A 61 5.26 -9.18 -3.55
C LEU A 61 5.93 -10.31 -4.36
N GLY A 62 6.35 -10.01 -5.59
CA GLY A 62 6.78 -11.05 -6.52
C GLY A 62 5.63 -12.01 -6.88
N LYS A 63 5.97 -13.09 -7.61
CA LYS A 63 4.98 -14.04 -8.13
C LYS A 63 4.28 -14.80 -7.02
N ASP A 64 5.05 -15.44 -6.14
CA ASP A 64 4.51 -16.42 -5.20
C ASP A 64 3.64 -15.75 -4.13
N ARG A 65 4.12 -14.68 -3.51
CA ARG A 65 3.33 -13.92 -2.53
C ARG A 65 2.15 -13.19 -3.18
N GLY A 66 2.34 -12.67 -4.39
CA GLY A 66 1.25 -12.03 -5.15
C GLY A 66 0.11 -13.00 -5.45
N HIS A 67 0.41 -14.21 -5.91
CA HIS A 67 -0.61 -15.23 -6.15
C HIS A 67 -1.20 -15.77 -4.84
N ALA A 68 -0.41 -15.96 -3.79
CA ALA A 68 -0.92 -16.41 -2.49
C ALA A 68 -1.89 -15.41 -1.84
N ILE A 69 -1.67 -14.10 -2.00
CA ILE A 69 -2.55 -13.08 -1.41
C ILE A 69 -3.73 -12.78 -2.35
N CYS A 70 -3.46 -12.52 -3.63
CA CYS A 70 -4.49 -12.05 -4.56
C CYS A 70 -5.29 -13.21 -5.16
N LEU A 71 -4.60 -14.19 -5.77
CA LEU A 71 -5.27 -15.25 -6.53
C LEU A 71 -6.00 -16.22 -5.61
N ASP A 72 -5.39 -16.62 -4.50
CA ASP A 72 -6.02 -17.59 -3.60
C ASP A 72 -7.24 -16.99 -2.90
N CYS A 73 -7.17 -15.70 -2.54
CA CYS A 73 -8.34 -14.98 -2.00
C CYS A 73 -9.48 -14.92 -3.03
N HIS A 74 -9.22 -14.48 -4.26
CA HIS A 74 -10.27 -14.42 -5.29
C HIS A 74 -10.83 -15.80 -5.66
N LYS A 75 -9.99 -16.85 -5.68
CA LYS A 75 -10.46 -18.23 -5.87
C LYS A 75 -11.36 -18.69 -4.74
N LYS A 76 -11.02 -18.35 -3.49
CA LYS A 76 -11.78 -18.76 -2.31
C LYS A 76 -13.08 -17.98 -2.15
N GLY A 77 -13.05 -16.67 -2.39
CA GLY A 77 -14.21 -15.79 -2.31
C GLY A 77 -15.16 -15.95 -3.50
N GLY A 78 -14.67 -16.47 -4.63
CA GLY A 78 -15.44 -16.55 -5.87
C GLY A 78 -15.65 -15.19 -6.55
N GLU A 79 -15.01 -14.14 -6.02
CA GLU A 79 -15.11 -12.76 -6.49
C GLU A 79 -13.73 -12.25 -6.87
N GLY A 80 -13.67 -11.53 -7.99
CA GLY A 80 -12.42 -10.97 -8.51
C GLY A 80 -11.72 -11.84 -9.55
N PRO A 81 -10.67 -11.30 -10.19
CA PRO A 81 -9.98 -11.95 -11.31
C PRO A 81 -9.16 -13.17 -10.86
N THR A 82 -9.29 -14.27 -11.59
CA THR A 82 -8.55 -15.53 -11.35
C THR A 82 -7.75 -16.02 -12.55
N ARG A 83 -7.95 -15.45 -13.74
CA ARG A 83 -7.18 -15.79 -14.95
C ARG A 83 -5.99 -14.86 -15.10
N CYS A 84 -4.90 -15.35 -15.68
CA CYS A 84 -3.64 -14.62 -15.78
C CYS A 84 -3.81 -13.21 -16.38
N GLY A 85 -4.53 -13.13 -17.51
CA GLY A 85 -4.76 -11.88 -18.23
C GLY A 85 -5.82 -10.97 -17.64
N ASP A 86 -6.53 -11.39 -16.59
CA ASP A 86 -7.50 -10.53 -15.90
C ASP A 86 -6.79 -9.60 -14.91
N CYS A 87 -5.68 -10.06 -14.33
CA CYS A 87 -4.79 -9.24 -13.50
C CYS A 87 -3.65 -8.62 -14.31
N HIS A 88 -2.92 -9.42 -15.10
CA HIS A 88 -1.74 -8.97 -15.85
C HIS A 88 -2.15 -8.38 -17.19
N LYS A 89 -2.47 -7.09 -17.20
CA LYS A 89 -2.78 -6.34 -18.42
C LYS A 89 -1.48 -5.83 -19.05
N LYS A 90 -1.23 -6.23 -20.29
CA LYS A 90 -0.13 -5.72 -21.12
C LYS A 90 -0.59 -4.53 -21.93
#